data_AF-A0A3M1CEN5-F1
#
_entry.id   AF-A0A3M1CEN5-F1
#
_cell.length_a   1.000
_cell.length_b   1.000
_cell.length_c   1.000
_cell.angle_alpha   90.00
_cell.angle_beta   90.00
_cell.angle_gamma   90.00
#
_symmetry.space_group_name_H-M   'P 1'
#
loop_
_entity.id
_entity.type
_entity.pdbx_description
1 polymer ?
#
loop_
_entity_poly.entity_id
_entity_poly.type
_entity_poly.pdbx_seq_one_letter_code
_entity_poly.pdbx_strand_id
1 'polypeptide(L)'
;MRFRGIFTSVFTICSFFVFAQYNSEFNFYQHTGNAVSLKAEFDAGSNHINADMVNTLFFGGYINKNMKDNALRKASEYNRAGAYLNYDLHTFFSTKKNADKISYFIAVKQQYLVHAGYTRDFFQLVFYGNKPLAGSTANLANTNTNTITFNEFKFGMLFKKVDSTAKIGISASILQGNRLIYFAFGKNASLFTGSSYDEIIFNSNINVTISDTSQKKWYQLNGIGASADIYFEKPYKSKIGKMSVLSLNINNFGFIHWLRESVKYNTDSVLKFNGYHINSIYDLKDSTLNKINADSTFKQITNARKGSFNTNIPTNLIIYNKIYFGNMKFSLGFGFRYMFNANYKPYLFTEPAYQFSPKLQANLHMGYGGYSLFNVGFSMMYSTNNWHFYIGSNNLQGWVLPKISYGQGFFFMISKKLK
;
A
#
# COMPACT_ATOMS: atom_id res chain seq x y z
N MET A 1 26.11 11.81 -4.97
CA MET A 1 25.62 12.78 -5.96
C MET A 1 24.73 13.80 -5.23
N ARG A 2 24.94 15.11 -5.38
CA ARG A 2 24.08 16.16 -4.81
C ARG A 2 23.38 16.87 -5.97
N PHE A 3 22.07 17.08 -5.87
CA PHE A 3 21.33 18.07 -6.66
C PHE A 3 20.51 18.93 -5.70
N ARG A 4 20.49 20.25 -5.92
CA ARG A 4 19.83 21.22 -5.03
C ARG A 4 19.42 22.47 -5.82
N GLY A 5 18.10 22.71 -5.92
CA GLY A 5 17.53 23.90 -6.55
C GLY A 5 17.68 23.97 -8.08
N ILE A 6 17.01 24.89 -8.79
CA ILE A 6 16.07 25.93 -8.33
C ILE A 6 14.88 25.97 -9.31
N PHE A 7 13.65 25.96 -8.80
CA PHE A 7 12.64 27.00 -9.08
C PHE A 7 11.41 26.82 -8.18
N THR A 8 10.86 27.93 -7.70
CA THR A 8 9.72 28.01 -6.77
C THR A 8 8.78 29.14 -7.20
N SER A 9 7.56 29.13 -6.64
CA SER A 9 6.47 30.09 -6.92
C SER A 9 5.75 29.83 -8.26
N VAL A 10 4.42 29.91 -8.37
CA VAL A 10 3.36 30.33 -7.42
C VAL A 10 2.18 29.34 -7.45
N PHE A 11 1.82 28.77 -6.29
CA PHE A 11 0.40 28.64 -5.87
C PHE A 11 0.29 28.31 -4.37
N THR A 12 0.12 29.33 -3.53
CA THR A 12 0.05 29.16 -2.07
C THR A 12 -1.39 28.90 -1.61
N ILE A 13 -1.84 27.66 -1.75
CA ILE A 13 -2.92 27.12 -0.91
C ILE A 13 -2.25 26.26 0.16
N CYS A 14 -2.65 26.43 1.42
CA CYS A 14 -2.07 25.68 2.54
C CYS A 14 -2.41 24.19 2.42
N SER A 15 -1.48 23.41 1.86
CA SER A 15 -1.56 21.95 1.77
C SER A 15 -1.39 21.30 3.15
N PHE A 16 -2.41 21.43 3.98
CA PHE A 16 -2.64 20.51 5.09
C PHE A 16 -2.85 19.12 4.47
N PHE A 17 -1.81 18.30 4.51
CA PHE A 17 -1.84 16.94 4.00
C PHE A 17 -2.47 16.01 5.06
N VAL A 18 -3.64 15.48 4.71
CA VAL A 18 -4.54 14.73 5.58
C VAL A 18 -5.23 13.66 4.67
N PHE A 19 -5.30 12.40 5.10
CA PHE A 19 -5.72 11.19 4.33
C PHE A 19 -6.25 10.10 5.32
N ALA A 20 -7.34 9.26 5.20
CA ALA A 20 -7.95 8.24 6.18
C ALA A 20 -7.79 6.72 5.94
N GLN A 21 -7.73 5.92 7.03
CA GLN A 21 -7.22 4.53 7.06
C GLN A 21 -8.25 3.37 7.11
N TYR A 22 -9.39 3.49 6.45
CA TYR A 22 -10.21 2.33 6.09
C TYR A 22 -10.84 2.55 4.71
N ASN A 23 -10.36 1.84 3.69
CA ASN A 23 -10.82 1.93 2.29
C ASN A 23 -12.21 1.30 2.04
N SER A 24 -13.22 1.69 2.83
CA SER A 24 -14.63 1.41 2.57
C SER A 24 -15.50 2.57 3.03
N GLU A 25 -16.15 3.18 2.07
CA GLU A 25 -16.99 4.37 2.17
C GLU A 25 -18.26 4.08 2.99
N PHE A 26 -18.77 2.84 2.90
CA PHE A 26 -19.98 2.39 3.59
C PHE A 26 -19.85 2.45 5.13
N ASN A 27 -18.65 2.21 5.69
CA ASN A 27 -18.41 2.25 7.13
C ASN A 27 -18.79 3.59 7.77
N PHE A 28 -18.69 4.69 7.01
CA PHE A 28 -18.97 6.04 7.49
C PHE A 28 -20.41 6.51 7.27
N TYR A 29 -21.20 5.79 6.47
CA TYR A 29 -22.57 6.17 6.12
C TYR A 29 -23.44 6.46 7.36
N GLN A 30 -23.23 5.72 8.46
CA GLN A 30 -23.94 5.93 9.73
C GLN A 30 -23.68 7.30 10.39
N HIS A 31 -22.56 7.96 10.09
CA HIS A 31 -22.20 9.27 10.62
C HIS A 31 -22.47 10.40 9.61
N THR A 32 -22.43 10.11 8.31
CA THR A 32 -22.52 11.09 7.22
C THR A 32 -23.92 11.20 6.63
N GLY A 33 -24.64 10.09 6.42
CA GLY A 33 -25.94 10.06 5.75
C GLY A 33 -25.84 10.37 4.26
N ASN A 34 -26.78 11.16 3.73
CA ASN A 34 -26.59 11.80 2.43
C ASN A 34 -25.48 12.85 2.56
N ALA A 35 -24.35 12.69 1.87
CA ALA A 35 -23.19 13.56 2.02
C ALA A 35 -22.26 13.49 0.82
N VAL A 36 -21.53 14.59 0.57
CA VAL A 36 -20.32 14.59 -0.27
C VAL A 36 -19.11 14.53 0.67
N SER A 37 -18.22 13.56 0.46
CA SER A 37 -17.04 13.34 1.28
C SER A 37 -15.76 13.45 0.47
N LEU A 38 -14.77 14.16 1.01
CA LEU A 38 -13.37 13.99 0.64
C LEU A 38 -12.67 13.14 1.69
N LYS A 39 -12.09 12.04 1.23
CA LYS A 39 -11.24 11.12 1.97
C LYS A 39 -9.92 10.98 1.20
N ALA A 40 -8.88 10.57 1.90
CA ALA A 40 -7.73 9.92 1.26
C ALA A 40 -7.29 8.72 2.13
N GLU A 41 -6.08 8.20 2.07
CA GLU A 41 -5.49 7.22 3.02
C GLU A 41 -3.96 7.26 2.97
N PHE A 42 -3.25 7.08 4.08
CA PHE A 42 -1.84 6.70 4.05
C PHE A 42 -1.52 5.64 5.11
N ASP A 43 -0.91 4.53 4.71
CA ASP A 43 -0.51 3.44 5.60
C ASP A 43 0.75 2.75 5.05
N ALA A 44 1.88 2.86 5.76
CA ALA A 44 3.15 2.26 5.38
C ALA A 44 3.78 1.48 6.54
N GLY A 45 4.54 0.43 6.23
CA GLY A 45 5.30 -0.29 7.24
C GLY A 45 6.21 -1.40 6.73
N SER A 46 6.97 -1.98 7.64
CA SER A 46 7.89 -3.11 7.44
C SER A 46 8.05 -3.90 8.73
N ASN A 47 8.49 -5.15 8.66
CA ASN A 47 8.85 -5.90 9.87
C ASN A 47 10.21 -5.48 10.48
N HIS A 48 11.04 -4.70 9.77
CA HIS A 48 12.38 -4.34 10.24
C HIS A 48 12.89 -2.95 9.83
N ILE A 49 12.45 -2.38 8.70
CA ILE A 49 12.80 -1.01 8.30
C ILE A 49 12.02 -0.04 9.20
N ASN A 50 12.72 0.89 9.86
CA ASN A 50 12.07 1.85 10.75
C ASN A 50 11.45 3.03 9.99
N ALA A 51 10.48 3.72 10.60
CA ALA A 51 9.79 4.84 9.98
C ALA A 51 10.75 6.00 9.64
N ASP A 52 11.85 6.20 10.38
CA ASP A 52 12.92 7.15 10.07
C ASP A 52 13.53 6.90 8.66
N MET A 53 13.84 5.64 8.34
CA MET A 53 14.35 5.23 7.03
C MET A 53 13.25 5.24 5.94
N VAL A 54 12.00 4.90 6.28
CA VAL A 54 10.84 5.00 5.35
C VAL A 54 10.58 6.47 4.97
N ASN A 55 10.55 7.39 5.94
CA ASN A 55 10.42 8.83 5.68
C ASN A 55 11.53 9.32 4.75
N THR A 56 12.77 8.88 4.97
CA THR A 56 13.92 9.25 4.14
C THR A 56 13.82 8.73 2.70
N LEU A 57 13.15 7.59 2.49
CA LEU A 57 12.87 7.03 1.16
C LEU A 57 11.75 7.78 0.43
N PHE A 58 10.68 8.20 1.12
CA PHE A 58 9.51 8.85 0.51
C PHE A 58 9.63 10.37 0.38
N PHE A 59 10.14 11.06 1.40
CA PHE A 59 10.27 12.52 1.44
C PHE A 59 11.69 13.01 1.08
N GLY A 60 12.61 12.08 0.83
CA GLY A 60 14.01 12.35 0.51
C GLY A 60 14.88 12.61 1.74
N GLY A 61 16.20 12.62 1.53
CA GLY A 61 17.20 12.79 2.58
C GLY A 61 18.43 11.92 2.32
N TYR A 62 19.13 11.51 3.38
CA TYR A 62 20.29 10.63 3.29
C TYR A 62 20.16 9.43 4.22
N ILE A 63 20.05 8.23 3.63
CA ILE A 63 19.99 6.96 4.36
C ILE A 63 21.40 6.64 4.90
N ASN A 64 21.67 7.13 6.10
CA ASN A 64 22.96 7.00 6.77
C ASN A 64 23.23 5.57 7.25
N LYS A 65 24.48 5.28 7.62
CA LYS A 65 24.90 3.95 8.11
C LYS A 65 24.03 3.46 9.27
N ASN A 66 23.74 4.31 10.26
CA ASN A 66 22.97 3.92 11.44
C ASN A 66 21.53 3.50 11.11
N MET A 67 20.89 4.09 10.10
CA MET A 67 19.58 3.63 9.60
C MET A 67 19.68 2.20 9.04
N LYS A 68 20.65 1.98 8.14
CA LYS A 68 20.86 0.69 7.47
C LYS A 68 21.26 -0.41 8.46
N ASP A 69 22.16 -0.10 9.40
CA ASP A 69 22.65 -1.04 10.41
C ASP A 69 21.51 -1.43 11.38
N ASN A 70 20.66 -0.47 11.76
CA ASN A 70 19.48 -0.73 12.60
C ASN A 70 18.43 -1.60 11.89
N ALA A 71 18.15 -1.34 10.62
CA ALA A 71 17.24 -2.16 9.82
C ALA A 71 17.83 -3.56 9.59
N LEU A 72 19.11 -3.69 9.23
CA LEU A 72 19.78 -4.97 9.00
C LEU A 72 19.86 -5.82 10.29
N ARG A 73 20.16 -5.21 11.44
CA ARG A 73 20.18 -5.90 12.73
C ARG A 73 18.83 -6.53 13.10
N LYS A 74 17.72 -6.01 12.55
CA LYS A 74 16.34 -6.47 12.81
C LYS A 74 15.72 -7.30 11.67
N ALA A 75 16.42 -7.44 10.54
CA ALA A 75 15.94 -8.22 9.41
C ALA A 75 15.95 -9.72 9.73
N SER A 76 14.77 -10.37 9.66
CA SER A 76 14.66 -11.83 9.61
C SER A 76 15.17 -12.36 8.26
N GLU A 77 15.30 -13.67 8.09
CA GLU A 77 15.75 -14.28 6.82
C GLU A 77 14.90 -13.81 5.63
N TYR A 78 13.58 -13.77 5.82
CA TYR A 78 12.62 -13.17 4.90
C TYR A 78 11.89 -12.01 5.59
N ASN A 79 11.69 -10.92 4.85
CA ASN A 79 11.16 -9.64 5.30
C ASN A 79 10.00 -9.20 4.42
N ARG A 80 9.30 -8.16 4.87
CA ARG A 80 8.23 -7.50 4.13
C ARG A 80 8.27 -5.99 4.35
N ALA A 81 7.81 -5.26 3.34
CA ALA A 81 7.47 -3.86 3.44
C ALA A 81 6.31 -3.54 2.51
N GLY A 82 5.59 -2.47 2.78
CA GLY A 82 4.60 -1.94 1.85
C GLY A 82 4.09 -0.57 2.27
N ALA A 83 3.51 0.13 1.30
CA ALA A 83 2.80 1.38 1.52
C ALA A 83 1.53 1.43 0.67
N TYR A 84 0.49 2.01 1.23
CA TYR A 84 -0.81 2.24 0.63
C TYR A 84 -1.13 3.73 0.71
N LEU A 85 -1.52 4.32 -0.41
CA LEU A 85 -1.99 5.69 -0.52
C LEU A 85 -3.26 5.70 -1.38
N ASN A 86 -4.29 6.38 -0.89
CA ASN A 86 -5.61 6.44 -1.52
C ASN A 86 -6.05 7.91 -1.58
N TYR A 87 -6.82 8.29 -2.58
CA TYR A 87 -7.60 9.52 -2.63
C TYR A 87 -9.01 9.14 -3.05
N ASP A 88 -10.03 9.68 -2.39
CA ASP A 88 -11.42 9.24 -2.51
C ASP A 88 -12.37 10.45 -2.41
N LEU A 89 -13.02 10.78 -3.52
CA LEU A 89 -14.12 11.74 -3.56
C LEU A 89 -15.41 10.95 -3.81
N HIS A 90 -16.25 10.83 -2.79
CA HIS A 90 -17.48 10.05 -2.86
C HIS A 90 -18.72 10.84 -2.46
N THR A 91 -19.89 10.39 -2.93
CA THR A 91 -21.19 10.92 -2.53
C THR A 91 -22.18 9.78 -2.27
N PHE A 92 -22.90 9.90 -1.15
CA PHE A 92 -24.11 9.12 -0.88
C PHE A 92 -25.34 10.01 -1.05
N PHE A 93 -26.35 9.50 -1.76
CA PHE A 93 -27.62 10.20 -1.95
C PHE A 93 -28.79 9.21 -1.94
N SER A 94 -29.97 9.69 -1.56
CA SER A 94 -31.19 8.88 -1.48
C SER A 94 -32.37 9.65 -2.08
N THR A 95 -33.21 9.02 -2.89
CA THR A 95 -34.43 9.66 -3.40
C THR A 95 -35.51 9.70 -2.30
N LYS A 96 -36.38 10.72 -2.29
CA LYS A 96 -37.40 10.91 -1.24
C LYS A 96 -38.27 9.67 -0.99
N LYS A 97 -38.63 8.93 -2.05
CA LYS A 97 -39.44 7.69 -1.95
C LYS A 97 -38.71 6.51 -1.27
N ASN A 98 -37.37 6.54 -1.24
CA ASN A 98 -36.53 5.40 -0.88
C ASN A 98 -35.55 5.68 0.29
N ALA A 99 -35.62 6.88 0.90
CA ALA A 99 -34.63 7.38 1.86
C ALA A 99 -34.28 6.40 3.00
N ASP A 100 -35.27 5.70 3.55
CA ASP A 100 -35.09 4.73 4.64
C ASP A 100 -34.68 3.31 4.20
N LYS A 101 -34.72 3.02 2.90
CA LYS A 101 -34.54 1.66 2.33
C LYS A 101 -33.25 1.51 1.53
N ILE A 102 -32.82 2.54 0.79
CA ILE A 102 -31.62 2.47 -0.06
C ILE A 102 -30.96 3.84 -0.20
N SER A 103 -29.63 3.87 -0.21
CA SER A 103 -28.84 4.98 -0.78
C SER A 103 -28.18 4.51 -2.06
N TYR A 104 -28.04 5.41 -3.02
CA TYR A 104 -27.12 5.27 -4.13
C TYR A 104 -25.77 5.89 -3.76
N PHE A 105 -24.73 5.43 -4.42
CA PHE A 105 -23.35 5.76 -4.14
C PHE A 105 -22.58 5.98 -5.44
N ILE A 106 -21.79 7.05 -5.51
CA ILE A 106 -20.84 7.32 -6.58
C ILE A 106 -19.50 7.73 -5.96
N ALA A 107 -18.39 7.22 -6.47
CA ALA A 107 -17.06 7.69 -6.10
C ALA A 107 -16.08 7.72 -7.27
N VAL A 108 -15.10 8.62 -7.14
CA VAL A 108 -13.86 8.61 -7.92
C VAL A 108 -12.70 8.46 -6.95
N LYS A 109 -11.88 7.42 -7.14
CA LYS A 109 -10.66 7.20 -6.35
C LYS A 109 -9.41 7.18 -7.20
N GLN A 110 -8.29 7.37 -6.53
CA GLN A 110 -6.95 7.09 -7.04
C GLN A 110 -6.16 6.30 -5.98
N GLN A 111 -5.75 5.09 -6.32
CA GLN A 111 -5.08 4.17 -5.40
C GLN A 111 -3.63 3.90 -5.87
N TYR A 112 -2.69 4.06 -4.95
CA TYR A 112 -1.27 3.74 -5.10
C TYR A 112 -0.91 2.65 -4.09
N LEU A 113 -0.45 1.50 -4.56
CA LEU A 113 -0.04 0.39 -3.70
C LEU A 113 1.37 -0.06 -4.08
N VAL A 114 2.27 -0.12 -3.09
CA VAL A 114 3.58 -0.75 -3.23
C VAL A 114 3.74 -1.80 -2.14
N HIS A 115 4.23 -2.99 -2.49
CA HIS A 115 4.56 -4.03 -1.52
C HIS A 115 5.72 -4.90 -1.98
N ALA A 116 6.55 -5.30 -1.04
CA ALA A 116 7.70 -6.16 -1.26
C ALA A 116 7.79 -7.24 -0.18
N GLY A 117 8.20 -8.43 -0.58
CA GLY A 117 8.66 -9.50 0.29
C GLY A 117 10.06 -9.89 -0.19
N TYR A 118 11.04 -10.00 0.69
CA TYR A 118 12.44 -10.06 0.27
C TYR A 118 13.35 -10.71 1.30
N THR A 119 14.44 -11.32 0.84
CA THR A 119 15.46 -11.89 1.73
C THR A 119 16.26 -10.80 2.46
N ARG A 120 16.87 -11.19 3.59
CA ARG A 120 17.88 -10.39 4.29
C ARG A 120 19.01 -9.95 3.35
N ASP A 121 19.47 -10.86 2.50
CA ASP A 121 20.63 -10.65 1.64
C ASP A 121 20.29 -9.72 0.46
N PHE A 122 19.04 -9.74 -0.04
CA PHE A 122 18.56 -8.73 -0.99
C PHE A 122 18.57 -7.33 -0.37
N PHE A 123 18.16 -7.19 0.90
CA PHE A 123 18.28 -5.92 1.61
C PHE A 123 19.74 -5.49 1.77
N GLN A 124 20.67 -6.41 2.06
CA GLN A 124 22.10 -6.11 2.08
C GLN A 124 22.60 -5.63 0.72
N LEU A 125 22.27 -6.35 -0.36
CA LEU A 125 22.67 -6.01 -1.72
C LEU A 125 22.18 -4.62 -2.15
N VAL A 126 20.91 -4.29 -1.88
CA VAL A 126 20.32 -2.98 -2.22
C VAL A 126 20.95 -1.83 -1.43
N PHE A 127 21.25 -2.03 -0.14
CA PHE A 127 21.64 -0.92 0.75
C PHE A 127 23.15 -0.86 1.06
N TYR A 128 23.93 -1.88 0.73
CA TYR A 128 25.39 -1.96 0.95
C TYR A 128 26.19 -2.43 -0.28
N GLY A 129 25.51 -2.86 -1.36
CA GLY A 129 26.15 -3.56 -2.47
C GLY A 129 26.57 -4.98 -2.08
N ASN A 130 27.41 -5.61 -2.90
CA ASN A 130 27.94 -6.96 -2.63
C ASN A 130 29.17 -6.98 -1.72
N LYS A 131 29.68 -5.82 -1.27
CA LYS A 131 30.85 -5.76 -0.37
C LYS A 131 30.75 -6.63 0.89
N PRO A 132 29.63 -6.68 1.64
CA PRO A 132 29.51 -7.55 2.81
C PRO A 132 29.23 -9.03 2.48
N LEU A 133 29.26 -9.42 1.20
CA LEU A 133 28.92 -10.76 0.70
C LEU A 133 30.12 -11.47 0.03
N ALA A 134 31.33 -10.93 0.17
CA ALA A 134 32.56 -11.53 -0.36
C ALA A 134 32.81 -12.94 0.20
N GLY A 135 33.16 -13.87 -0.68
CA GLY A 135 33.35 -15.29 -0.35
C GLY A 135 32.04 -16.04 -0.06
N SER A 136 30.88 -15.46 -0.38
CA SER A 136 29.57 -16.03 -0.02
C SER A 136 28.53 -15.93 -1.15
N THR A 137 27.50 -16.77 -1.06
CA THR A 137 26.35 -16.79 -1.97
C THR A 137 25.14 -16.17 -1.30
N ALA A 138 24.76 -14.97 -1.74
CA ALA A 138 23.55 -14.30 -1.29
C ALA A 138 22.30 -15.02 -1.80
N ASN A 139 21.38 -15.34 -0.90
CA ASN A 139 20.07 -15.90 -1.22
C ASN A 139 19.14 -14.77 -1.66
N LEU A 140 18.67 -14.80 -2.91
CA LEU A 140 17.73 -13.81 -3.44
C LEU A 140 16.31 -14.40 -3.63
N ALA A 141 16.13 -15.70 -3.34
CA ALA A 141 14.98 -16.49 -3.74
C ALA A 141 13.64 -16.02 -3.16
N ASN A 142 12.59 -16.13 -3.98
CA ASN A 142 11.21 -15.73 -3.66
C ASN A 142 11.02 -14.25 -3.31
N THR A 143 12.06 -13.42 -3.43
CA THR A 143 11.95 -11.97 -3.33
C THR A 143 11.04 -11.44 -4.43
N ASN A 144 10.06 -10.62 -4.08
CA ASN A 144 9.19 -9.94 -5.03
C ASN A 144 8.93 -8.49 -4.60
N THR A 145 8.67 -7.62 -5.56
CA THR A 145 8.20 -6.25 -5.37
C THR A 145 7.15 -5.93 -6.41
N ASN A 146 6.03 -5.36 -5.98
CA ASN A 146 4.94 -4.92 -6.82
C ASN A 146 4.64 -3.45 -6.52
N THR A 147 4.50 -2.63 -7.57
CA THR A 147 3.96 -1.27 -7.50
C THR A 147 2.84 -1.16 -8.51
N ILE A 148 1.61 -0.94 -8.04
CA ILE A 148 0.42 -0.80 -8.88
C ILE A 148 -0.28 0.52 -8.55
N THR A 149 -0.67 1.27 -9.58
CA THR A 149 -1.36 2.56 -9.44
C THR A 149 -2.51 2.65 -10.42
N PHE A 150 -3.72 2.93 -9.94
CA PHE A 150 -4.93 2.99 -10.75
C PHE A 150 -5.93 4.04 -10.25
N ASN A 151 -6.69 4.61 -11.17
CA ASN A 151 -7.92 5.36 -10.86
C ASN A 151 -9.12 4.39 -10.88
N GLU A 152 -10.12 4.66 -10.06
CA GLU A 152 -11.33 3.86 -9.90
C GLU A 152 -12.58 4.75 -9.99
N PHE A 153 -13.51 4.40 -10.89
CA PHE A 153 -14.81 5.04 -11.00
C PHE A 153 -15.87 4.04 -10.54
N LYS A 154 -16.49 4.31 -9.39
CA LYS A 154 -17.35 3.36 -8.66
C LYS A 154 -18.81 3.83 -8.61
N PHE A 155 -19.74 2.93 -8.88
CA PHE A 155 -21.17 3.10 -8.64
C PHE A 155 -21.69 1.99 -7.73
N GLY A 156 -22.56 2.34 -6.78
CA GLY A 156 -23.05 1.37 -5.80
C GLY A 156 -24.40 1.71 -5.17
N MET A 157 -24.83 0.78 -4.32
CA MET A 157 -26.09 0.83 -3.59
C MET A 157 -25.85 0.35 -2.15
N LEU A 158 -26.41 1.05 -1.18
CA LEU A 158 -26.46 0.66 0.22
C LEU A 158 -27.92 0.41 0.61
N PHE A 159 -28.30 -0.87 0.67
CA PHE A 159 -29.57 -1.33 1.19
C PHE A 159 -29.58 -1.21 2.71
N LYS A 160 -30.65 -0.62 3.24
CA LYS A 160 -30.87 -0.31 4.66
C LYS A 160 -32.05 -1.16 5.13
N LYS A 161 -31.90 -1.86 6.26
CA LYS A 161 -32.95 -2.71 6.87
C LYS A 161 -33.32 -3.94 6.02
N VAL A 162 -32.33 -4.63 5.41
CA VAL A 162 -32.55 -5.86 4.62
C VAL A 162 -33.20 -6.96 5.46
N ASP A 163 -32.76 -7.07 6.71
CA ASP A 163 -33.38 -7.88 7.76
C ASP A 163 -33.49 -7.00 9.01
N SER A 164 -34.55 -6.17 9.04
CA SER A 164 -34.93 -5.15 10.03
C SER A 164 -33.90 -4.06 10.40
N THR A 165 -32.67 -4.46 10.68
CA THR A 165 -31.53 -3.66 11.15
C THR A 165 -30.29 -3.83 10.28
N ALA A 166 -30.16 -4.95 9.56
CA ALA A 166 -29.00 -5.24 8.73
C ALA A 166 -28.89 -4.29 7.51
N LYS A 167 -27.66 -3.96 7.13
CA LYS A 167 -27.29 -3.17 5.95
C LYS A 167 -26.47 -4.04 4.99
N ILE A 168 -26.67 -3.86 3.69
CA ILE A 168 -25.84 -4.48 2.64
C ILE A 168 -25.43 -3.39 1.65
N GLY A 169 -24.13 -3.18 1.50
CA GLY A 169 -23.54 -2.34 0.46
C GLY A 169 -22.97 -3.20 -0.65
N ILE A 170 -23.25 -2.83 -1.90
CA ILE A 170 -22.59 -3.40 -3.08
C ILE A 170 -22.19 -2.26 -4.01
N SER A 171 -21.05 -2.42 -4.69
CA SER A 171 -20.67 -1.51 -5.78
C SER A 171 -19.89 -2.23 -6.86
N ALA A 172 -20.00 -1.75 -8.09
CA ALA A 172 -19.13 -2.12 -9.20
C ALA A 172 -18.32 -0.90 -9.65
N SER A 173 -17.09 -1.14 -10.09
CA SER A 173 -16.17 -0.09 -10.54
C SER A 173 -15.56 -0.41 -11.90
N ILE A 174 -15.31 0.65 -12.68
CA ILE A 174 -14.40 0.64 -13.82
C ILE A 174 -13.04 1.14 -13.34
N LEU A 175 -11.97 0.44 -13.71
CA LEU A 175 -10.59 0.75 -13.30
C LEU A 175 -9.78 1.24 -14.50
N GLN A 176 -9.08 2.36 -14.32
CA GLN A 176 -8.04 2.85 -15.21
C GLN A 176 -6.69 2.51 -14.57
N GLY A 177 -6.02 1.46 -15.05
CA GLY A 177 -4.65 1.14 -14.68
C GLY A 177 -3.69 2.18 -15.26
N ASN A 178 -3.01 2.94 -14.40
CA ASN A 178 -2.02 3.94 -14.83
C ASN A 178 -0.61 3.34 -14.93
N ARG A 179 -0.23 2.48 -13.96
CA ARG A 179 1.09 1.84 -13.95
C ARG A 179 1.10 0.52 -13.16
N LEU A 180 1.87 -0.44 -13.66
CA LEU A 180 2.35 -1.62 -12.95
C LEU A 180 3.88 -1.72 -13.11
N ILE A 181 4.58 -1.96 -12.01
CA ILE A 181 5.96 -2.44 -11.98
C ILE A 181 5.99 -3.64 -11.03
N TYR A 182 6.06 -4.85 -11.60
CA TYR A 182 6.25 -6.09 -10.87
C TYR A 182 7.64 -6.67 -11.15
N PHE A 183 8.29 -7.13 -10.10
CA PHE A 183 9.61 -7.75 -10.12
C PHE A 183 9.61 -8.95 -9.18
N ALA A 184 10.14 -10.09 -9.60
CA ALA A 184 10.32 -11.24 -8.73
C ALA A 184 11.55 -12.08 -9.12
N PHE A 185 12.24 -12.55 -8.08
CA PHE A 185 13.25 -13.59 -8.13
C PHE A 185 12.61 -14.95 -7.82
N GLY A 186 12.81 -15.94 -8.68
CA GLY A 186 12.32 -17.30 -8.46
C GLY A 186 13.08 -18.08 -7.39
N LYS A 187 12.74 -19.36 -7.22
CA LYS A 187 13.22 -20.21 -6.11
C LYS A 187 14.75 -20.43 -6.08
N ASN A 188 15.41 -20.33 -7.23
CA ASN A 188 16.84 -20.66 -7.37
C ASN A 188 17.73 -19.40 -7.49
N ALA A 189 17.15 -18.20 -7.38
CA ALA A 189 17.87 -16.96 -7.61
C ALA A 189 18.89 -16.68 -6.50
N SER A 190 20.15 -16.48 -6.88
CA SER A 190 21.25 -16.25 -5.94
C SER A 190 22.41 -15.48 -6.56
N LEU A 191 23.22 -14.83 -5.74
CA LEU A 191 24.37 -14.03 -6.18
C LEU A 191 25.61 -14.40 -5.36
N PHE A 192 26.54 -15.13 -5.97
CA PHE A 192 27.88 -15.34 -5.41
C PHE A 192 28.78 -14.15 -5.70
N THR A 193 29.63 -13.78 -4.76
CA THR A 193 30.72 -12.81 -4.94
C THR A 193 32.02 -13.44 -4.44
N GLY A 194 33.03 -13.54 -5.32
CA GLY A 194 34.35 -14.07 -4.99
C GLY A 194 35.03 -13.27 -3.88
N SER A 195 35.88 -13.93 -3.09
CA SER A 195 36.54 -13.33 -1.92
C SER A 195 37.42 -12.11 -2.27
N SER A 196 37.93 -12.06 -3.51
CA SER A 196 38.76 -10.97 -4.02
C SER A 196 37.98 -9.94 -4.86
N TYR A 197 36.65 -10.08 -4.98
CA TYR A 197 35.76 -9.30 -5.87
C TYR A 197 36.08 -9.43 -7.38
N ASP A 198 36.87 -10.42 -7.73
CA ASP A 198 37.29 -10.84 -9.07
C ASP A 198 36.23 -11.65 -9.82
N GLU A 199 35.30 -12.29 -9.10
CA GLU A 199 34.19 -13.04 -9.68
C GLU A 199 32.83 -12.60 -9.09
N ILE A 200 31.82 -12.50 -9.96
CA ILE A 200 30.42 -12.45 -9.57
C ILE A 200 29.65 -13.49 -10.39
N ILE A 201 28.99 -14.45 -9.73
CA ILE A 201 28.09 -15.41 -10.39
C ILE A 201 26.67 -15.11 -9.95
N PHE A 202 25.86 -14.63 -10.87
CA PHE A 202 24.44 -14.38 -10.65
C PHE A 202 23.60 -15.49 -11.29
N ASN A 203 23.00 -16.34 -10.45
CA ASN A 203 21.99 -17.30 -10.90
C ASN A 203 20.67 -16.54 -11.11
N SER A 204 20.40 -16.15 -12.36
CA SER A 204 19.32 -15.25 -12.72
C SER A 204 18.06 -16.01 -13.10
N ASN A 205 17.18 -16.21 -12.10
CA ASN A 205 15.80 -16.62 -12.32
C ASN A 205 14.90 -15.41 -11.99
N ILE A 206 14.54 -14.63 -13.01
CA ILE A 206 13.86 -13.34 -12.89
C ILE A 206 12.57 -13.32 -13.72
N ASN A 207 11.49 -12.84 -13.12
CA ASN A 207 10.34 -12.27 -13.81
C ASN A 207 10.26 -10.76 -13.54
N VAL A 208 10.26 -9.95 -14.60
CA VAL A 208 9.92 -8.51 -14.52
C VAL A 208 8.75 -8.25 -15.45
N THR A 209 7.72 -7.58 -14.96
CA THR A 209 6.52 -7.22 -15.73
C THR A 209 6.23 -5.73 -15.52
N ILE A 210 6.31 -4.95 -16.60
CA ILE A 210 6.18 -3.49 -16.57
C ILE A 210 5.08 -3.08 -17.56
N SER A 211 4.08 -2.32 -17.09
CA SER A 211 3.13 -1.63 -17.98
C SER A 211 3.84 -0.53 -18.75
N ASP A 212 3.41 -0.20 -19.98
CA ASP A 212 4.07 0.82 -20.80
C ASP A 212 4.47 2.12 -20.05
N THR A 213 5.75 2.47 -20.13
CA THR A 213 6.35 3.67 -19.53
C THR A 213 6.83 4.69 -20.56
N SER A 214 6.45 4.53 -21.84
CA SER A 214 6.81 5.43 -22.95
C SER A 214 6.33 6.88 -22.73
N GLN A 215 5.24 7.03 -21.98
CA GLN A 215 4.68 8.31 -21.53
C GLN A 215 4.70 8.35 -19.99
N LYS A 216 4.83 9.55 -19.41
CA LYS A 216 5.03 9.77 -17.96
C LYS A 216 3.89 10.55 -17.30
N LYS A 217 2.68 10.47 -17.86
CA LYS A 217 1.53 11.34 -17.52
C LYS A 217 0.55 10.64 -16.57
N TRP A 218 0.14 11.33 -15.50
CA TRP A 218 -0.73 10.77 -14.46
C TRP A 218 -2.12 10.31 -14.94
N TYR A 219 -2.57 10.86 -16.07
CA TYR A 219 -3.85 10.53 -16.71
C TYR A 219 -3.78 9.43 -17.78
N GLN A 220 -2.64 8.74 -17.93
CA GLN A 220 -2.50 7.68 -18.93
C GLN A 220 -3.37 6.44 -18.62
N LEU A 221 -3.91 5.83 -19.68
CA LEU A 221 -4.66 4.56 -19.64
C LEU A 221 -3.75 3.44 -20.17
N ASN A 222 -3.06 2.76 -19.26
CA ASN A 222 -2.17 1.63 -19.58
C ASN A 222 -2.83 0.26 -19.36
N GLY A 223 -3.94 0.22 -18.63
CA GLY A 223 -4.80 -0.95 -18.51
C GLY A 223 -6.24 -0.54 -18.20
N ILE A 224 -7.19 -1.40 -18.56
CA ILE A 224 -8.60 -1.25 -18.20
C ILE A 224 -9.02 -2.45 -17.33
N GLY A 225 -9.84 -2.22 -16.32
CA GLY A 225 -10.23 -3.27 -15.38
C GLY A 225 -11.61 -3.07 -14.79
N ALA A 226 -11.99 -4.02 -13.95
CA ALA A 226 -13.23 -3.97 -13.18
C ALA A 226 -13.00 -4.52 -11.78
N SER A 227 -13.75 -4.00 -10.81
CA SER A 227 -13.82 -4.54 -9.45
C SER A 227 -15.22 -4.43 -8.86
N ALA A 228 -15.46 -5.19 -7.81
CA ALA A 228 -16.60 -5.04 -6.93
C ALA A 228 -16.16 -4.85 -5.48
N ASP A 229 -16.99 -4.15 -4.71
CA ASP A 229 -16.92 -4.11 -3.26
C ASP A 229 -18.22 -4.69 -2.67
N ILE A 230 -18.08 -5.37 -1.53
CA ILE A 230 -19.18 -5.93 -0.74
C ILE A 230 -19.04 -5.45 0.70
N TYR A 231 -20.10 -4.86 1.24
CA TYR A 231 -20.23 -4.46 2.63
C TYR A 231 -21.44 -5.13 3.25
N PHE A 232 -21.30 -5.60 4.49
CA PHE A 232 -22.40 -6.10 5.31
C PHE A 232 -22.23 -5.55 6.72
N GLU A 233 -23.32 -5.09 7.33
CA GLU A 233 -23.33 -4.70 8.73
C GLU A 233 -24.61 -5.16 9.41
N LYS A 234 -24.49 -5.84 10.55
CA LYS A 234 -25.63 -6.27 11.36
C LYS A 234 -25.42 -5.95 12.84
N PRO A 235 -26.23 -5.04 13.42
CA PRO A 235 -26.41 -4.92 14.85
C PRO A 235 -26.99 -6.22 15.43
N TYR A 236 -26.51 -6.64 16.59
CA TYR A 236 -26.99 -7.83 17.28
C TYR A 236 -26.84 -7.71 18.80
N LYS A 237 -27.63 -8.49 19.55
CA LYS A 237 -27.54 -8.57 21.02
C LYS A 237 -26.55 -9.67 21.42
N SER A 238 -25.40 -9.28 21.93
CA SER A 238 -24.35 -10.15 22.45
C SER A 238 -24.62 -10.54 23.92
N LYS A 239 -23.97 -11.62 24.40
CA LYS A 239 -23.97 -11.98 25.83
C LYS A 239 -23.16 -10.99 26.69
N ILE A 240 -22.23 -10.26 26.07
CA ILE A 240 -21.35 -9.26 26.68
C ILE A 240 -21.69 -7.88 26.09
N GLY A 241 -21.80 -6.85 26.91
CA GLY A 241 -22.22 -5.50 26.49
C GLY A 241 -23.75 -5.34 26.34
N LYS A 242 -24.18 -4.18 25.84
CA LYS A 242 -25.60 -3.84 25.59
C LYS A 242 -26.04 -4.14 24.16
N MET A 243 -25.15 -3.90 23.21
CA MET A 243 -25.34 -4.08 21.77
C MET A 243 -23.97 -4.35 21.15
N SER A 244 -23.91 -5.21 20.13
CA SER A 244 -22.74 -5.36 19.27
C SER A 244 -23.11 -5.06 17.82
N VAL A 245 -22.12 -4.70 17.01
CA VAL A 245 -22.26 -4.49 15.57
C VAL A 245 -21.16 -5.26 14.87
N LEU A 246 -21.53 -6.25 14.06
CA LEU A 246 -20.62 -6.98 13.18
C LEU A 246 -20.64 -6.32 11.79
N SER A 247 -19.48 -5.94 11.29
CA SER A 247 -19.27 -5.35 9.97
C SER A 247 -18.25 -6.17 9.18
N LEU A 248 -18.57 -6.48 7.93
CA LEU A 248 -17.71 -7.16 6.96
C LEU A 248 -17.53 -6.23 5.76
N ASN A 249 -16.28 -6.09 5.30
CA ASN A 249 -15.92 -5.35 4.10
C ASN A 249 -15.00 -6.20 3.23
N ILE A 250 -15.31 -6.28 1.94
CA ILE A 250 -14.42 -6.78 0.89
C ILE A 250 -14.33 -5.65 -0.14
N ASN A 251 -13.15 -5.05 -0.27
CA ASN A 251 -12.92 -3.93 -1.20
C ASN A 251 -11.89 -4.32 -2.25
N ASN A 252 -11.98 -3.73 -3.45
CA ASN A 252 -11.10 -4.01 -4.58
C ASN A 252 -11.09 -5.50 -4.99
N PHE A 253 -12.24 -6.19 -5.01
CA PHE A 253 -12.29 -7.55 -5.57
C PHE A 253 -12.37 -7.46 -7.10
N GLY A 254 -11.23 -7.60 -7.78
CA GLY A 254 -11.17 -7.34 -9.22
C GLY A 254 -9.80 -7.51 -9.86
N PHE A 255 -9.70 -7.06 -11.11
CA PHE A 255 -8.51 -7.20 -11.96
C PHE A 255 -8.36 -6.03 -12.93
N ILE A 256 -7.14 -5.84 -13.44
CA ILE A 256 -6.82 -4.93 -14.54
C ILE A 256 -6.18 -5.74 -15.69
N HIS A 257 -6.66 -5.51 -16.91
CA HIS A 257 -6.06 -5.96 -18.16
C HIS A 257 -5.14 -4.86 -18.70
N TRP A 258 -3.83 -5.10 -18.67
CA TRP A 258 -2.81 -4.19 -19.17
C TRP A 258 -2.65 -4.33 -20.68
N LEU A 259 -2.50 -3.21 -21.37
CA LEU A 259 -2.56 -3.13 -22.84
C LEU A 259 -1.23 -3.52 -23.52
N ARG A 260 -1.27 -3.68 -24.84
CA ARG A 260 -0.29 -4.43 -25.66
C ARG A 260 1.17 -3.96 -25.58
N GLU A 261 1.42 -2.70 -25.26
CA GLU A 261 2.78 -2.13 -25.14
C GLU A 261 3.48 -2.48 -23.81
N SER A 262 2.81 -3.18 -22.91
CA SER A 262 3.41 -3.69 -21.67
C SER A 262 4.46 -4.77 -21.96
N VAL A 263 5.56 -4.75 -21.22
CA VAL A 263 6.73 -5.64 -21.46
C VAL A 263 6.90 -6.63 -20.33
N LYS A 264 7.08 -7.90 -20.70
CA LYS A 264 7.50 -8.98 -19.79
C LYS A 264 8.92 -9.41 -20.12
N TYR A 265 9.78 -9.43 -19.12
CA TYR A 265 11.13 -9.96 -19.16
C TYR A 265 11.17 -11.23 -18.30
N ASN A 266 11.41 -12.37 -18.94
CA ASN A 266 11.72 -13.62 -18.25
C ASN A 266 13.18 -13.99 -18.56
N THR A 267 13.95 -14.31 -17.53
CA THR A 267 15.29 -14.91 -17.66
C THR A 267 15.39 -16.08 -16.69
N ASP A 268 15.92 -17.20 -17.19
CA ASP A 268 16.38 -18.33 -16.40
C ASP A 268 17.76 -18.71 -16.96
N SER A 269 18.82 -18.19 -16.34
CA SER A 269 20.19 -18.22 -16.89
C SER A 269 21.24 -17.96 -15.80
N VAL A 270 22.41 -18.59 -15.91
CA VAL A 270 23.56 -18.26 -15.04
C VAL A 270 24.42 -17.20 -15.72
N LEU A 271 24.49 -16.01 -15.12
CA LEU A 271 25.30 -14.89 -15.59
C LEU A 271 26.57 -14.79 -14.74
N LYS A 272 27.68 -15.31 -15.28
CA LYS A 272 29.01 -15.20 -14.68
C LYS A 272 29.75 -13.98 -15.25
N PHE A 273 30.10 -13.05 -14.38
CA PHE A 273 30.96 -11.91 -14.67
C PHE A 273 32.31 -12.13 -14.00
N ASN A 274 33.34 -12.34 -14.83
CA ASN A 274 34.73 -12.24 -14.40
C ASN A 274 35.13 -10.76 -14.45
N GLY A 275 35.75 -10.25 -13.40
CA GLY A 275 36.28 -8.90 -13.35
C GLY A 275 37.36 -8.68 -14.41
N TYR A 276 37.38 -7.49 -15.01
CA TYR A 276 38.46 -7.10 -15.90
C TYR A 276 39.72 -6.80 -15.07
N HIS A 277 40.76 -7.64 -15.24
CA HIS A 277 42.08 -7.37 -14.68
C HIS A 277 42.76 -6.25 -15.46
N ILE A 278 42.65 -5.01 -14.94
CA ILE A 278 43.28 -3.82 -15.51
C ILE A 278 44.77 -3.85 -15.15
N ASN A 279 45.63 -4.15 -16.12
CA ASN A 279 47.07 -4.24 -15.91
C ASN A 279 47.69 -2.85 -15.69
N SER A 280 47.14 -1.81 -16.33
CA SER A 280 47.46 -0.41 -16.04
C SER A 280 46.28 0.50 -16.30
N ILE A 281 46.22 1.66 -15.61
CA ILE A 281 45.13 2.64 -15.79
C ILE A 281 45.02 3.15 -17.24
N TYR A 282 46.08 3.01 -18.03
CA TYR A 282 46.13 3.40 -19.45
C TYR A 282 45.40 2.43 -20.40
N ASP A 283 44.99 1.25 -19.92
CA ASP A 283 44.16 0.30 -20.66
C ASP A 283 42.69 0.78 -20.81
N LEU A 284 42.28 1.76 -19.98
CA LEU A 284 40.95 2.38 -19.99
C LEU A 284 40.83 3.43 -21.11
N LYS A 285 40.91 2.99 -22.37
CA LYS A 285 40.53 3.81 -23.55
C LYS A 285 39.08 3.54 -23.95
N ASP A 286 38.40 4.56 -24.48
CA ASP A 286 36.94 4.60 -24.69
C ASP A 286 36.32 3.46 -25.54
N SER A 287 37.12 2.68 -26.27
CA SER A 287 36.64 1.66 -27.21
C SER A 287 36.10 0.38 -26.55
N THR A 288 36.42 0.10 -25.28
CA THR A 288 35.87 -1.04 -24.53
C THR A 288 34.51 -0.70 -23.90
N LEU A 289 34.38 0.48 -23.28
CA LEU A 289 33.13 0.92 -22.65
C LEU A 289 32.02 1.15 -23.69
N ASN A 290 32.34 1.78 -24.83
CA ASN A 290 31.34 2.05 -25.88
C ASN A 290 30.83 0.79 -26.62
N LYS A 291 31.43 -0.39 -26.41
CA LYS A 291 30.92 -1.65 -26.99
C LYS A 291 29.83 -2.33 -26.14
N ILE A 292 29.71 -1.99 -24.86
CA ILE A 292 28.65 -2.56 -24.00
C ILE A 292 27.40 -1.69 -24.13
N ASN A 293 26.70 -1.84 -25.26
CA ASN A 293 25.36 -1.28 -25.42
C ASN A 293 24.38 -2.10 -24.57
N ALA A 294 24.34 -1.80 -23.26
CA ALA A 294 23.65 -2.60 -22.25
C ALA A 294 22.17 -2.86 -22.61
N ASP A 295 21.54 -1.92 -23.32
CA ASP A 295 20.15 -1.98 -23.73
C ASP A 295 19.87 -3.02 -24.84
N SER A 296 20.87 -3.42 -25.65
CA SER A 296 20.75 -4.55 -26.58
C SER A 296 21.12 -5.87 -25.93
N THR A 297 22.20 -5.92 -25.16
CA THR A 297 22.63 -7.13 -24.45
C THR A 297 21.58 -7.61 -23.45
N PHE A 298 20.97 -6.69 -22.70
CA PHE A 298 19.87 -7.01 -21.78
C PHE A 298 18.64 -7.56 -22.52
N LYS A 299 18.28 -7.01 -23.69
CA LYS A 299 17.17 -7.50 -24.53
C LYS A 299 17.45 -8.83 -25.25
N GLN A 300 18.70 -9.28 -25.30
CA GLN A 300 19.08 -10.60 -25.83
C GLN A 300 19.14 -11.67 -24.72
N ILE A 301 19.55 -11.29 -23.50
CA ILE A 301 19.61 -12.18 -22.32
C ILE A 301 18.23 -12.36 -21.66
N THR A 302 17.36 -11.36 -21.78
CA THR A 302 15.95 -11.45 -21.37
C THR A 302 15.09 -11.89 -22.55
N ASN A 303 14.18 -12.85 -22.32
CA ASN A 303 13.14 -13.20 -23.30
C ASN A 303 12.04 -12.12 -23.30
N ALA A 304 12.40 -10.91 -23.75
CA ALA A 304 11.56 -9.72 -23.72
C ALA A 304 10.36 -9.86 -24.67
N ARG A 305 9.15 -10.04 -24.12
CA ARG A 305 7.91 -10.14 -24.88
C ARG A 305 6.99 -8.96 -24.56
N LYS A 306 6.63 -8.19 -25.59
CA LYS A 306 5.49 -7.27 -25.53
C LYS A 306 4.19 -8.07 -25.54
N GLY A 307 3.19 -7.63 -24.80
CA GLY A 307 1.86 -8.23 -24.83
C GLY A 307 0.98 -7.81 -23.66
N SER A 308 -0.34 -7.93 -23.86
CA SER A 308 -1.32 -7.68 -22.81
C SER A 308 -1.36 -8.83 -21.78
N PHE A 309 -1.82 -8.52 -20.57
CA PHE A 309 -2.00 -9.52 -19.50
C PHE A 309 -2.93 -9.01 -18.40
N ASN A 310 -3.51 -9.94 -17.63
CA ASN A 310 -4.32 -9.64 -16.46
C ASN A 310 -3.49 -9.56 -15.19
N THR A 311 -3.91 -8.75 -14.23
CA THR A 311 -3.39 -8.72 -12.86
C THR A 311 -4.53 -8.52 -11.89
N ASN A 312 -4.70 -9.44 -10.95
CA ASN A 312 -5.65 -9.27 -9.85
C ASN A 312 -5.13 -8.15 -8.94
N ILE A 313 -5.97 -7.17 -8.64
CA ILE A 313 -5.57 -6.05 -7.78
C ILE A 313 -5.54 -6.49 -6.31
N PRO A 314 -4.86 -5.77 -5.40
CA PRO A 314 -4.88 -6.13 -3.98
C PRO A 314 -6.27 -5.94 -3.35
N THR A 315 -6.97 -7.06 -3.14
CA THR A 315 -8.30 -7.11 -2.50
C THR A 315 -8.15 -7.03 -0.99
N ASN A 316 -8.85 -6.10 -0.35
CA ASN A 316 -8.78 -5.84 1.08
C ASN A 316 -10.02 -6.40 1.79
N LEU A 317 -9.84 -7.43 2.61
CA LEU A 317 -10.84 -7.99 3.50
C LEU A 317 -10.67 -7.38 4.90
N ILE A 318 -11.76 -6.85 5.48
CA ILE A 318 -11.84 -6.44 6.88
C ILE A 318 -13.07 -7.08 7.51
N ILE A 319 -12.88 -7.73 8.65
CA ILE A 319 -13.95 -8.17 9.56
C ILE A 319 -13.78 -7.36 10.84
N TYR A 320 -14.86 -6.75 11.34
CA TYR A 320 -14.82 -5.89 12.53
C TYR A 320 -16.06 -6.11 13.38
N ASN A 321 -15.89 -6.20 14.70
CA ASN A 321 -16.96 -6.38 15.66
C ASN A 321 -16.83 -5.36 16.79
N LYS A 322 -17.83 -4.48 16.95
CA LYS A 322 -17.81 -3.39 17.92
C LYS A 322 -18.88 -3.60 19.00
N ILE A 323 -18.44 -3.84 20.23
CA ILE A 323 -19.28 -4.07 21.40
C ILE A 323 -19.48 -2.76 22.16
N TYR A 324 -20.72 -2.36 22.44
CA TYR A 324 -21.07 -1.16 23.22
C TYR A 324 -21.43 -1.51 24.66
N PHE A 325 -20.95 -0.71 25.62
CA PHE A 325 -21.08 -0.97 27.06
C PHE A 325 -21.78 0.18 27.81
N GLY A 326 -22.35 -0.13 28.99
CA GLY A 326 -22.97 0.85 29.88
C GLY A 326 -24.02 1.71 29.18
N ASN A 327 -23.81 3.03 29.19
CA ASN A 327 -24.70 4.01 28.56
C ASN A 327 -24.32 4.27 27.09
N MET A 328 -23.83 3.24 26.39
CA MET A 328 -23.28 3.25 25.02
C MET A 328 -22.10 4.21 24.75
N LYS A 329 -21.66 5.01 25.74
CA LYS A 329 -20.52 5.92 25.59
C LYS A 329 -19.19 5.20 25.39
N PHE A 330 -18.98 4.05 26.03
CA PHE A 330 -17.79 3.23 25.80
C PHE A 330 -18.11 2.07 24.87
N SER A 331 -17.16 1.75 23.99
CA SER A 331 -17.22 0.62 23.09
C SER A 331 -15.83 0.02 22.84
N LEU A 332 -15.79 -1.27 22.53
CA LEU A 332 -14.57 -2.00 22.23
C LEU A 332 -14.72 -2.69 20.87
N GLY A 333 -13.93 -2.25 19.90
CA GLY A 333 -13.76 -2.92 18.62
C GLY A 333 -12.77 -4.08 18.72
N PHE A 334 -13.03 -5.14 17.97
CA PHE A 334 -12.08 -6.20 17.62
C PHE A 334 -12.12 -6.39 16.11
N GLY A 335 -10.97 -6.53 15.46
CA GLY A 335 -10.90 -6.58 14.01
C GLY A 335 -9.81 -7.49 13.46
N PHE A 336 -10.08 -7.98 12.24
CA PHE A 336 -9.17 -8.73 11.39
C PHE A 336 -9.10 -8.02 10.04
N ARG A 337 -7.89 -7.81 9.50
CA ARG A 337 -7.66 -7.32 8.13
C ARG A 337 -6.68 -8.24 7.41
N TYR A 338 -6.96 -8.53 6.14
CA TYR A 338 -6.03 -9.20 5.25
C TYR A 338 -6.11 -8.59 3.85
N MET A 339 -4.97 -8.48 3.16
CA MET A 339 -4.92 -7.99 1.79
C MET A 339 -4.37 -9.08 0.88
N PHE A 340 -5.25 -9.63 0.04
CA PHE A 340 -4.91 -10.61 -0.97
C PHE A 340 -4.05 -9.97 -2.07
N ASN A 341 -3.32 -10.78 -2.84
CA ASN A 341 -2.40 -10.34 -3.89
C ASN A 341 -1.30 -9.36 -3.40
N ALA A 342 -1.02 -9.33 -2.09
CA ALA A 342 -0.05 -8.46 -1.45
C ALA A 342 0.85 -9.22 -0.47
N ASN A 343 2.04 -8.68 -0.17
CA ASN A 343 2.99 -9.26 0.82
C ASN A 343 2.56 -8.99 2.29
N TYR A 344 1.26 -9.03 2.55
CA TYR A 344 0.63 -8.66 3.81
C TYR A 344 0.46 -9.90 4.69
N LYS A 345 0.78 -9.82 5.99
CA LYS A 345 0.39 -10.86 6.96
C LYS A 345 -0.98 -10.51 7.57
N PRO A 346 -1.76 -11.49 8.06
CA PRO A 346 -2.98 -11.21 8.82
C PRO A 346 -2.74 -10.12 9.88
N TYR A 347 -3.64 -9.16 9.95
CA TYR A 347 -3.59 -8.05 10.89
C TYR A 347 -4.75 -8.18 11.89
N LEU A 348 -4.43 -8.36 13.16
CA LEU A 348 -5.40 -8.39 14.25
C LEU A 348 -5.32 -7.08 15.02
N PHE A 349 -6.46 -6.48 15.35
CA PHE A 349 -6.52 -5.21 16.06
C PHE A 349 -7.69 -5.10 17.03
N THR A 350 -7.57 -4.17 17.97
CA THR A 350 -8.63 -3.78 18.90
C THR A 350 -8.70 -2.25 19.01
N GLU A 351 -9.91 -1.73 19.21
CA GLU A 351 -10.20 -0.30 19.23
C GLU A 351 -11.12 0.07 20.41
N PRO A 352 -10.58 0.33 21.60
CA PRO A 352 -11.34 0.98 22.67
C PRO A 352 -11.67 2.43 22.27
N ALA A 353 -12.96 2.74 22.31
CA ALA A 353 -13.55 3.96 21.78
C ALA A 353 -14.51 4.60 22.79
N TYR A 354 -14.40 5.93 22.97
CA TYR A 354 -15.19 6.69 23.95
C TYR A 354 -15.88 7.91 23.33
N GLN A 355 -17.18 8.04 23.59
CA GLN A 355 -18.06 9.12 23.17
C GLN A 355 -18.14 10.19 24.28
N PHE A 356 -17.30 11.22 24.18
CA PHE A 356 -17.25 12.32 25.15
C PHE A 356 -18.54 13.15 25.12
N SER A 357 -19.06 13.44 23.93
CA SER A 357 -20.35 14.12 23.70
C SER A 357 -21.03 13.53 22.46
N PRO A 358 -22.33 13.78 22.21
CA PRO A 358 -23.02 13.34 20.98
C PRO A 358 -22.35 13.81 19.68
N LYS A 359 -21.46 14.81 19.76
CA LYS A 359 -20.69 15.33 18.63
C LYS A 359 -19.26 14.76 18.55
N LEU A 360 -18.67 14.32 19.66
CA LEU A 360 -17.24 14.00 19.77
C LEU A 360 -16.99 12.57 20.30
N GLN A 361 -16.28 11.78 19.50
CA GLN A 361 -15.79 10.44 19.83
C GLN A 361 -14.27 10.41 19.62
N ALA A 362 -13.53 9.65 20.45
CA ALA A 362 -12.16 9.29 20.14
C ALA A 362 -11.93 7.77 20.31
N ASN A 363 -11.01 7.23 19.53
CA ASN A 363 -10.66 5.80 19.54
C ASN A 363 -9.14 5.66 19.63
N LEU A 364 -8.67 4.85 20.57
CA LEU A 364 -7.32 4.28 20.52
C LEU A 364 -7.37 3.07 19.57
N HIS A 365 -6.29 2.81 18.85
CA HIS A 365 -6.13 1.62 18.02
C HIS A 365 -4.89 0.86 18.49
N MET A 366 -4.97 -0.46 18.64
CA MET A 366 -3.82 -1.31 18.96
C MET A 366 -3.89 -2.56 18.09
N GLY A 367 -2.82 -2.92 17.39
CA GLY A 367 -2.85 -4.07 16.50
C GLY A 367 -1.49 -4.67 16.18
N TYR A 368 -1.52 -5.88 15.61
CA TYR A 368 -0.33 -6.67 15.29
C TYR A 368 -0.45 -7.37 13.93
N GLY A 369 0.61 -7.31 13.14
CA GLY A 369 0.71 -7.93 11.81
C GLY A 369 0.63 -6.94 10.64
N GLY A 370 0.04 -7.34 9.52
CA GLY A 370 0.06 -6.55 8.29
C GLY A 370 1.45 -6.49 7.67
N TYR A 371 1.94 -5.29 7.30
CA TYR A 371 3.34 -5.10 6.92
C TYR A 371 4.28 -4.92 8.13
N SER A 372 3.79 -4.25 9.18
CA SER A 372 4.55 -3.95 10.39
C SER A 372 4.51 -5.09 11.42
N LEU A 373 5.03 -4.82 12.63
CA LEU A 373 4.91 -5.71 13.79
C LEU A 373 3.76 -5.24 14.69
N PHE A 374 4.04 -4.42 15.70
CA PHE A 374 3.04 -3.84 16.60
C PHE A 374 2.76 -2.37 16.27
N ASN A 375 1.48 -1.99 16.33
CA ASN A 375 0.95 -0.70 15.90
C ASN A 375 0.11 -0.06 17.01
N VAL A 376 0.28 1.26 17.21
CA VAL A 376 -0.49 2.05 18.18
C VAL A 376 -1.00 3.32 17.51
N GLY A 377 -2.31 3.45 17.47
CA GLY A 377 -3.00 4.55 16.82
C GLY A 377 -3.91 5.33 17.76
N PHE A 378 -4.28 6.52 17.31
CA PHE A 378 -5.29 7.36 17.94
C PHE A 378 -6.13 8.04 16.86
N SER A 379 -7.39 8.28 17.14
CA SER A 379 -8.32 8.91 16.22
C SER A 379 -9.45 9.64 16.91
N MET A 380 -10.05 10.58 16.20
CA MET A 380 -11.11 11.46 16.68
C MET A 380 -12.15 11.68 15.57
N MET A 381 -13.43 11.54 15.93
CA MET A 381 -14.57 11.88 15.07
C MET A 381 -15.29 13.10 15.66
N TYR A 382 -15.53 14.12 14.84
CA TYR A 382 -16.35 15.28 15.19
C TYR A 382 -17.52 15.43 14.22
N SER A 383 -18.75 15.37 14.74
CA SER A 383 -19.98 15.36 13.95
C SER A 383 -20.91 16.51 14.33
N THR A 384 -21.45 17.17 13.31
CA THR A 384 -22.50 18.19 13.42
C THR A 384 -23.65 17.84 12.48
N ASN A 385 -24.66 18.72 12.38
CA ASN A 385 -25.79 18.57 11.46
C ASN A 385 -25.38 18.80 10.00
N ASN A 386 -24.33 19.58 9.74
CA ASN A 386 -23.93 20.04 8.39
C ASN A 386 -22.58 19.48 7.92
N TRP A 387 -21.76 19.00 8.86
CA TRP A 387 -20.40 18.53 8.63
C TRP A 387 -20.08 17.31 9.50
N HIS A 388 -19.26 16.40 8.98
CA HIS A 388 -18.58 15.37 9.75
C HIS A 388 -17.08 15.42 9.42
N PHE A 389 -16.26 15.24 10.45
CA PHE A 389 -14.80 15.13 10.37
C PHE A 389 -14.36 13.84 11.05
N TYR A 390 -13.43 13.14 10.42
CA TYR A 390 -12.65 12.07 11.02
C TYR A 390 -11.17 12.44 10.90
N ILE A 391 -10.35 12.15 11.90
CA ILE A 391 -8.90 12.32 11.85
C ILE A 391 -8.21 11.32 12.78
N GLY A 392 -6.94 10.97 12.55
CA GLY A 392 -6.21 10.00 13.35
C GLY A 392 -5.03 9.34 12.64
N SER A 393 -4.70 8.14 13.08
CA SER A 393 -3.71 7.20 12.53
C SER A 393 -3.85 5.88 13.25
N ASN A 394 -3.76 4.72 12.57
CA ASN A 394 -3.58 3.42 13.25
C ASN A 394 -2.11 3.15 13.61
N ASN A 395 -1.21 4.03 13.15
CA ASN A 395 0.24 3.88 13.14
C ASN A 395 0.92 5.18 13.61
N LEU A 396 0.44 5.75 14.72
CA LEU A 396 0.88 7.06 15.24
C LEU A 396 2.32 7.01 15.77
N GLN A 397 2.75 5.83 16.24
CA GLN A 397 4.14 5.58 16.65
C GLN A 397 5.16 5.84 15.53
N GLY A 398 4.74 5.80 14.26
CA GLY A 398 5.55 6.18 13.10
C GLY A 398 5.94 7.66 13.05
N TRP A 399 5.11 8.55 13.61
CA TRP A 399 5.34 9.99 13.63
C TRP A 399 6.02 10.46 14.92
N VAL A 400 5.64 9.88 16.06
CA VAL A 400 6.14 10.30 17.38
C VAL A 400 7.51 9.67 17.70
N LEU A 401 7.74 8.41 17.29
CA LEU A 401 8.94 7.63 17.66
C LEU A 401 9.63 6.97 16.44
N PRO A 402 9.88 7.70 15.33
CA PRO A 402 10.21 7.14 14.01
C PRO A 402 11.44 6.22 13.98
N LYS A 403 12.37 6.39 14.93
CA LYS A 403 13.61 5.60 15.00
C LYS A 403 13.40 4.16 15.50
N ILE A 404 12.32 3.89 16.23
CA ILE A 404 12.03 2.57 16.82
C ILE A 404 10.74 1.93 16.31
N SER A 405 9.85 2.69 15.69
CA SER A 405 8.65 2.21 15.01
C SER A 405 8.92 1.72 13.59
N TYR A 406 8.09 0.79 13.12
CA TYR A 406 8.15 0.19 11.76
C TYR A 406 6.82 0.29 11.01
N GLY A 407 5.87 1.06 11.55
CA GLY A 407 4.57 1.36 10.95
C GLY A 407 4.34 2.86 11.07
N GLN A 408 3.89 3.49 9.99
CA GLN A 408 3.59 4.90 9.88
C GLN A 408 2.39 5.07 8.95
N GLY A 409 1.31 5.61 9.48
CA GLY A 409 0.09 5.87 8.71
C GLY A 409 -0.48 7.20 9.14
N PHE A 410 -1.33 7.78 8.31
CA PHE A 410 -2.05 9.00 8.68
C PHE A 410 -3.51 8.87 8.23
N PHE A 411 -4.42 9.47 9.02
CA PHE A 411 -5.85 9.23 8.89
C PHE A 411 -6.78 10.49 8.94
N PHE A 412 -7.68 10.76 7.95
CA PHE A 412 -8.63 11.90 7.80
C PHE A 412 -9.83 11.67 6.84
N MET A 413 -10.98 12.27 7.15
CA MET A 413 -12.07 12.48 6.19
C MET A 413 -12.85 13.74 6.54
N ILE A 414 -13.33 14.47 5.53
CA ILE A 414 -14.27 15.59 5.68
C ILE A 414 -15.52 15.34 4.82
N SER A 415 -16.70 15.41 5.42
CA SER A 415 -17.97 15.20 4.73
C SER A 415 -18.92 16.37 4.93
N LYS A 416 -19.37 16.97 3.83
CA LYS A 416 -20.49 17.92 3.80
C LYS A 416 -21.79 17.14 3.79
N LYS A 417 -22.58 17.25 4.87
CA LYS A 417 -23.90 16.62 4.94
C LYS A 417 -24.90 17.40 4.08
N LEU A 418 -25.68 16.66 3.31
CA LEU A 418 -26.79 17.16 2.51
C LEU A 418 -28.10 17.05 3.32
N LYS A 419 -29.11 17.85 2.96
CA LYS A 419 -30.46 17.78 3.52
C LYS A 419 -31.34 16.80 2.73
#